data_AF-A0A7C9KJN9-F1
#
_entry.id   AF-A0A7C9KJN9-F1
#
_cell.length_a   1.000
_cell.length_b   1.000
_cell.length_c   1.000
_cell.angle_alpha   90.00
_cell.angle_beta   90.00
_cell.angle_gamma   90.00
#
_symmetry.space_group_name_H-M   'P 1'
#
loop_
_entity.id
_entity.type
_entity.pdbx_description
1 polymer ?
#
loop_
_entity_poly.entity_id
_entity_poly.type
_entity_poly.pdbx_seq_one_letter_code
_entity_poly.pdbx_strand_id
1 'polypeptide(L)'
;MTPGGTGSAVGRYVATMRASGAQVMTHSDETSDFDLVRQDPAAWYTDPQAILDDRNLSRSEQQALLAEWAQDLGDRIAAADEGMVPEGAGSTDADVRMRDHVTAAQAALESLPANDSILDMAARIWRRITGGDQADPAKVTE
;
A
#
# COMPACT_ATOMS: atom_id res chain seq x y z
N MET A 1 14.14 23.43 53.27
CA MET A 1 14.09 24.86 52.88
C MET A 1 14.40 24.95 51.39
N THR A 2 13.36 25.10 50.59
CA THR A 2 13.33 25.67 49.24
C THR A 2 12.31 26.84 49.35
N PRO A 3 12.26 27.86 48.48
CA PRO A 3 12.96 28.03 47.20
C PRO A 3 13.54 29.44 46.93
N GLY A 4 14.35 29.55 45.89
CA GLY A 4 14.80 30.83 45.35
C GLY A 4 13.95 31.30 44.16
N GLY A 5 13.35 32.48 44.31
CA GLY A 5 13.47 33.57 43.34
C GLY A 5 12.79 33.45 41.96
N THR A 6 11.50 33.78 41.93
CA THR A 6 10.72 34.28 40.79
C THR A 6 11.34 35.52 40.11
N GLY A 7 11.38 35.51 38.77
CA GLY A 7 11.57 36.70 37.94
C GLY A 7 10.57 36.69 36.78
N SER A 8 9.60 37.62 36.83
CA SER A 8 8.58 37.87 35.82
C SER A 8 9.15 38.42 34.53
N ALA A 9 8.67 37.93 33.38
CA ALA A 9 8.58 38.71 32.15
C ALA A 9 7.20 38.53 31.53
N VAL A 10 6.49 39.64 31.47
CA VAL A 10 5.16 39.84 30.90
C VAL A 10 5.29 39.85 29.38
N GLY A 11 4.58 38.96 28.70
CA GLY A 11 4.46 38.94 27.24
C GLY A 11 3.04 38.57 26.84
N ARG A 12 2.20 39.57 26.68
CA ARG A 12 0.79 39.47 26.30
C ARG A 12 0.71 39.41 24.77
N TYR A 13 0.43 38.22 24.20
CA TYR A 13 -0.09 38.11 22.83
C TYR A 13 -1.46 37.42 22.88
N VAL A 14 -2.50 38.24 22.97
CA VAL A 14 -3.84 37.86 22.56
C VAL A 14 -3.93 38.08 21.05
N ALA A 15 -3.93 36.99 20.28
CA ALA A 15 -4.45 36.99 18.92
C ALA A 15 -5.68 36.08 18.92
N THR A 16 -6.85 36.70 19.01
CA THR A 16 -8.14 36.05 18.73
C THR A 16 -8.46 36.29 17.25
N MET A 17 -9.10 35.30 16.63
CA MET A 17 -9.71 35.27 15.28
C MET A 17 -8.74 34.94 14.13
N ARG A 18 -9.09 34.09 13.15
CA ARG A 18 -10.35 33.41 12.81
C ARG A 18 -10.05 32.44 11.66
N ALA A 19 -10.63 31.24 11.76
CA ALA A 19 -11.04 30.32 10.70
C ALA A 19 -10.11 29.99 9.52
N SER A 20 -10.20 28.70 9.16
CA SER A 20 -10.01 28.15 7.82
C SER A 20 -8.59 27.77 7.44
N GLY A 21 -8.33 26.48 7.61
CA GLY A 21 -7.21 25.77 7.02
C GLY A 21 -7.25 24.36 7.54
N ALA A 22 -8.20 23.56 7.06
CA ALA A 22 -8.13 22.11 7.19
C ALA A 22 -6.76 21.70 6.65
N GLN A 23 -5.86 21.34 7.55
CA GLN A 23 -4.58 20.78 7.16
C GLN A 23 -4.91 19.40 6.60
N VAL A 24 -5.00 19.34 5.27
CA VAL A 24 -5.01 18.09 4.52
C VAL A 24 -3.62 17.50 4.73
N MET A 25 -3.49 16.77 5.83
CA MET A 25 -2.34 15.99 6.23
C MET A 25 -2.59 14.56 5.77
N THR A 26 -2.59 14.36 4.46
CA THR A 26 -2.76 13.04 3.83
C THR A 26 -1.93 13.08 2.54
N HIS A 27 -1.16 12.02 2.26
CA HIS A 27 -0.25 11.77 1.12
C HIS A 27 1.28 11.73 1.39
N SER A 28 1.81 12.10 2.57
CA SER A 28 3.25 11.88 2.87
C SER A 28 3.52 10.71 3.82
N ASP A 29 2.50 10.31 4.59
CA ASP A 29 2.59 9.20 5.54
C ASP A 29 2.50 7.85 4.80
N GLU A 30 1.54 7.72 3.88
CA GLU A 30 1.27 6.49 3.12
C GLU A 30 2.42 6.07 2.21
N THR A 31 3.10 7.02 1.55
CA THR A 31 4.28 6.74 0.72
C THR A 31 5.45 6.23 1.57
N SER A 32 5.59 6.76 2.79
CA SER A 32 6.64 6.33 3.72
C SER A 32 6.37 4.92 4.25
N ASP A 33 5.11 4.61 4.57
CA ASP A 33 4.70 3.28 5.01
C ASP A 33 4.87 2.24 3.91
N PHE A 34 4.49 2.55 2.67
CA PHE A 34 4.71 1.64 1.55
C PHE A 34 6.20 1.40 1.29
N ASP A 35 7.05 2.44 1.34
CA ASP A 35 8.50 2.27 1.17
C ASP A 35 9.13 1.43 2.29
N LEU A 36 8.63 1.51 3.52
CA LEU A 36 9.05 0.65 4.63
C LEU A 36 8.66 -0.81 4.40
N VAL A 37 7.43 -1.05 3.95
CA VAL A 37 6.95 -2.40 3.61
C VAL A 37 7.70 -2.98 2.42
N ARG A 38 8.04 -2.14 1.43
CA ARG A 38 8.77 -2.53 0.23
C ARG A 38 10.21 -2.95 0.50
N GLN A 39 10.87 -2.36 1.50
CA GLN A 39 12.24 -2.71 1.88
C GLN A 39 12.36 -4.13 2.45
N ASP A 40 11.33 -4.60 3.16
CA ASP A 40 11.31 -5.96 3.70
C ASP A 40 9.88 -6.52 3.68
N PRO A 41 9.39 -6.97 2.51
CA PRO A 41 8.02 -7.49 2.40
C PRO A 41 7.78 -8.72 3.31
N ALA A 42 8.82 -9.51 3.56
CA ALA A 42 8.74 -10.72 4.39
C ALA A 42 8.53 -10.42 5.88
N ALA A 43 8.90 -9.23 6.36
CA ALA A 43 8.59 -8.80 7.72
C ALA A 43 7.11 -8.44 7.92
N TRP A 44 6.41 -8.05 6.85
CA TRP A 44 5.02 -7.60 6.91
C TRP A 44 4.03 -8.65 6.41
N TYR A 45 4.44 -9.48 5.46
CA TYR A 45 3.62 -10.55 4.90
C TYR A 45 4.28 -11.90 5.14
N THR A 46 3.53 -12.81 5.75
CA THR A 46 4.00 -14.19 5.98
C THR A 46 3.89 -15.06 4.72
N ASP A 47 3.03 -14.69 3.78
CA ASP A 47 2.79 -15.44 2.56
C ASP A 47 2.55 -14.49 1.37
N PRO A 48 3.10 -14.78 0.17
CA PRO A 48 2.94 -13.94 -1.02
C PRO A 48 1.47 -13.79 -1.47
N GLN A 49 0.60 -14.75 -1.16
CA GLN A 49 -0.82 -14.64 -1.45
C GLN A 49 -1.47 -13.50 -0.66
N ALA A 50 -0.98 -13.21 0.54
CA ALA A 50 -1.50 -12.12 1.35
C ALA A 50 -1.31 -10.75 0.69
N ILE A 51 -0.28 -10.58 -0.15
CA ILE A 51 -0.07 -9.36 -0.95
C ILE A 51 -1.14 -9.25 -2.05
N LEU A 52 -1.52 -10.36 -2.68
CA LEU A 52 -2.58 -10.37 -3.69
C LEU A 52 -3.97 -10.10 -3.09
N ASP A 53 -4.19 -10.63 -1.89
CA ASP A 53 -5.46 -10.49 -1.17
C ASP A 53 -5.62 -9.11 -0.51
N ASP A 54 -4.54 -8.34 -0.38
CA ASP A 54 -4.58 -6.98 0.17
C ASP A 54 -5.22 -6.01 -0.83
N ARG A 55 -6.44 -5.58 -0.48
CA ARG A 55 -7.25 -4.64 -1.27
C ARG A 55 -6.82 -3.18 -1.12
N ASN A 56 -5.96 -2.87 -0.16
CA ASN A 56 -5.41 -1.53 0.02
C ASN A 56 -4.25 -1.28 -0.93
N LEU A 57 -3.66 -2.35 -1.50
CA LEU A 57 -2.61 -2.24 -2.50
C LEU A 57 -3.20 -2.15 -3.91
N SER A 58 -2.69 -1.20 -4.68
CA SER A 58 -2.87 -1.18 -6.13
C SER A 58 -2.11 -2.33 -6.78
N ARG A 59 -2.50 -2.69 -8.02
CA ARG A 59 -1.80 -3.73 -8.79
C ARG A 59 -0.30 -3.44 -8.94
N SER A 60 0.06 -2.17 -9.12
CA SER A 60 1.46 -1.74 -9.25
C SER A 60 2.23 -1.89 -7.94
N GLU A 61 1.59 -1.61 -6.80
CA GLU A 61 2.17 -1.82 -5.47
C GLU A 61 2.33 -3.31 -5.15
N GLN A 62 1.31 -4.12 -5.45
CA GLN A 62 1.40 -5.59 -5.32
C GLN A 62 2.55 -6.15 -6.16
N GLN A 63 2.68 -5.68 -7.40
CA GLN A 63 3.77 -6.10 -8.29
C GLN A 63 5.14 -5.67 -7.75
N ALA A 64 5.26 -4.46 -7.22
CA ALA A 64 6.51 -3.97 -6.63
C ALA A 64 6.92 -4.78 -5.39
N LEU A 65 6.00 -5.07 -4.47
CA LEU A 65 6.29 -5.87 -3.28
C LEU A 65 6.71 -7.30 -3.64
N LEU A 66 6.00 -7.93 -4.58
CA LEU A 66 6.36 -9.29 -5.04
C LEU A 66 7.71 -9.32 -5.76
N ALA A 67 8.06 -8.27 -6.50
CA ALA A 67 9.36 -8.16 -7.16
C ALA A 67 10.51 -8.02 -6.16
N GLU A 68 10.37 -7.16 -5.16
CA GLU A 68 11.39 -6.97 -4.11
C GLU A 68 11.57 -8.24 -3.27
N TRP A 69 10.47 -8.91 -2.92
CA TRP A 69 10.55 -10.19 -2.20
C TRP A 69 11.25 -11.28 -3.03
N ALA A 70 10.98 -11.35 -4.34
CA ALA A 70 11.69 -12.28 -5.22
C ALA A 70 13.20 -12.00 -5.29
N GLN A 71 13.59 -10.73 -5.28
CA GLN A 71 14.99 -10.32 -5.30
C GLN A 71 15.70 -10.69 -3.99
N ASP A 72 15.10 -10.37 -2.83
CA ASP A 72 15.66 -10.72 -1.52
C ASP A 72 15.86 -12.24 -1.36
N LEU A 73 14.89 -13.04 -1.78
CA LEU A 73 15.04 -14.50 -1.79
C LEU A 73 16.15 -14.96 -2.74
N GLY A 74 16.28 -14.32 -3.91
CA GLY A 74 17.37 -14.58 -4.85
C GLY A 74 18.75 -14.31 -4.24
N ASP A 75 18.89 -13.17 -3.57
CA ASP A 75 20.13 -12.76 -2.90
C ASP A 75 20.48 -13.71 -1.76
N ARG A 76 19.50 -14.14 -0.95
CA ARG A 76 19.70 -15.12 0.12
C ARG A 76 20.10 -16.50 -0.39
N ILE A 77 19.46 -16.98 -1.47
CA ILE A 77 19.82 -18.25 -2.10
C ILE A 77 21.24 -18.18 -2.68
N ALA A 78 21.59 -17.10 -3.38
CA ALA A 78 22.93 -16.90 -3.93
C ALA A 78 23.99 -16.81 -2.83
N ALA A 79 23.71 -16.06 -1.76
CA ALA A 79 24.58 -15.99 -0.60
C ALA A 79 24.78 -17.37 0.05
N ALA A 80 23.74 -18.22 0.07
CA ALA A 80 23.86 -19.58 0.56
C ALA A 80 24.75 -20.47 -0.31
N ASP A 81 24.60 -20.39 -1.64
CA ASP A 81 25.46 -21.11 -2.59
C ASP A 81 26.93 -20.67 -2.48
N GLU A 82 27.18 -19.40 -2.14
CA GLU A 82 28.52 -18.83 -1.95
C GLU A 82 29.08 -19.04 -0.53
N GLY A 83 28.33 -19.66 0.39
CA GLY A 83 28.72 -19.85 1.78
C GLY A 83 28.76 -18.55 2.62
N MET A 84 28.10 -17.50 2.13
CA MET A 84 27.98 -16.17 2.72
C MET A 84 26.64 -15.99 3.43
N VAL A 85 26.09 -17.05 4.03
CA VAL A 85 24.80 -17.03 4.72
C VAL A 85 24.88 -16.13 5.96
N PRO A 86 24.07 -15.05 6.06
CA PRO A 86 24.00 -14.26 7.28
C PRO A 86 23.42 -15.08 8.44
N GLU A 87 23.90 -14.83 9.67
CA GLU A 87 23.35 -15.47 10.88
C GLU A 87 21.84 -15.17 10.99
N GLY A 88 21.03 -16.23 11.05
CA GLY A 88 19.56 -16.12 11.14
C GLY A 88 18.83 -16.22 9.79
N ALA A 89 19.54 -16.33 8.67
CA ALA A 89 18.90 -16.67 7.40
C ALA A 89 18.24 -18.06 7.49
N GLY A 90 17.04 -18.18 6.93
CA GLY A 90 16.30 -19.43 6.88
C GLY A 90 17.05 -20.54 6.14
N SER A 91 16.50 -21.75 6.17
CA SER A 91 17.01 -22.85 5.34
C SER A 91 16.90 -22.49 3.86
N THR A 92 17.94 -22.71 3.06
CA THR A 92 17.92 -22.52 1.60
C THR A 92 16.71 -23.20 0.95
N ASP A 93 16.37 -24.42 1.38
CA ASP A 93 15.15 -25.13 0.94
C ASP A 93 13.84 -24.36 1.20
N ALA A 94 13.75 -23.62 2.31
CA ALA A 94 12.58 -22.82 2.62
C ALA A 94 12.51 -21.58 1.71
N ASP A 95 13.65 -20.95 1.45
CA ASP A 95 13.74 -19.79 0.56
C ASP A 95 13.45 -20.16 -0.90
N VAL A 96 13.88 -21.34 -1.36
CA VAL A 96 13.52 -21.88 -2.69
C VAL A 96 12.00 -22.09 -2.80
N ARG A 97 11.37 -22.73 -1.81
CA ARG A 97 9.90 -22.91 -1.81
C ARG A 97 9.16 -21.58 -1.76
N MET A 98 9.64 -20.64 -0.95
CA MET A 98 9.05 -19.30 -0.88
C MET A 98 9.18 -18.57 -2.22
N ARG A 99 10.30 -18.71 -2.92
CA ARG A 99 10.49 -18.14 -4.26
C ARG A 99 9.50 -18.72 -5.28
N ASP A 100 9.21 -20.02 -5.20
CA ASP A 100 8.18 -20.65 -6.04
C ASP A 100 6.79 -20.06 -5.75
N HIS A 101 6.48 -19.79 -4.47
CA HIS A 101 5.22 -19.15 -4.07
C HIS A 101 5.13 -17.70 -4.59
N VAL A 102 6.20 -16.92 -4.48
CA VAL A 102 6.25 -15.54 -5.03
C VAL A 102 6.07 -15.57 -6.55
N THR A 103 6.71 -16.52 -7.24
CA THR A 103 6.57 -16.69 -8.70
C THR A 103 5.14 -17.04 -9.09
N ALA A 104 4.50 -17.95 -8.34
CA ALA A 104 3.10 -18.29 -8.55
C ALA A 104 2.17 -17.08 -8.32
N ALA A 105 2.44 -16.28 -7.29
CA ALA A 105 1.69 -15.07 -7.00
C ALA A 105 1.84 -14.01 -8.10
N GLN A 106 3.04 -13.81 -8.65
CA GLN A 106 3.26 -12.92 -9.79
C GLN A 106 2.48 -13.38 -11.03
N ALA A 107 2.52 -14.67 -11.36
CA ALA A 107 1.76 -15.23 -12.48
C ALA A 107 0.23 -15.09 -12.28
N ALA A 108 -0.23 -15.25 -11.04
CA ALA A 108 -1.63 -15.00 -10.69
C ALA A 108 -1.98 -13.52 -10.88
N LEU A 109 -1.15 -12.58 -10.42
CA LEU A 109 -1.35 -11.15 -10.58
C LEU A 109 -1.42 -10.71 -12.04
N GLU A 110 -0.60 -11.31 -12.92
CA GLU A 110 -0.64 -11.07 -14.37
C GLU A 110 -1.93 -11.60 -15.00
N SER A 111 -2.41 -12.75 -14.53
CA SER A 111 -3.63 -13.41 -15.02
C SER A 111 -4.91 -12.74 -14.52
N LEU A 112 -4.85 -11.98 -13.42
CA LEU A 112 -5.98 -11.19 -12.95
C LEU A 112 -6.30 -10.07 -13.96
N PRO A 113 -7.59 -9.88 -14.30
CA PRO A 113 -7.98 -8.68 -15.02
C PRO A 113 -7.56 -7.47 -14.18
N ALA A 114 -7.12 -6.38 -14.81
CA ALA A 114 -6.73 -5.17 -14.09
C ALA A 114 -7.81 -4.85 -13.05
N ASN A 115 -7.44 -4.61 -11.78
CA ASN A 115 -8.40 -4.48 -10.68
C ASN A 115 -9.40 -3.32 -10.94
N ASP A 116 -8.94 -2.29 -11.66
CA ASP A 116 -9.78 -1.23 -12.26
C ASP A 116 -10.90 -1.78 -13.15
N SER A 117 -10.65 -2.87 -13.87
CA SER A 117 -11.59 -3.50 -14.79
C SER A 117 -12.72 -4.24 -14.07
N ILE A 118 -12.53 -4.80 -12.87
CA ILE A 118 -13.63 -5.45 -12.13
C ILE A 118 -14.57 -4.40 -11.52
N LEU A 119 -14.03 -3.32 -10.96
CA LEU A 119 -14.86 -2.20 -10.46
C LEU A 119 -15.50 -1.42 -11.61
N ASP A 120 -14.79 -1.20 -12.72
CA ASP A 120 -15.36 -0.56 -13.93
C ASP A 120 -16.41 -1.45 -14.60
N MET A 121 -16.20 -2.78 -14.62
CA MET A 121 -17.19 -3.74 -15.11
C MET A 121 -18.40 -3.82 -14.18
N ALA A 122 -18.21 -3.80 -12.86
CA ALA A 122 -19.31 -3.73 -11.89
C ALA A 122 -20.10 -2.42 -12.03
N ALA A 123 -19.43 -1.28 -12.19
CA ALA A 123 -20.04 0.02 -12.45
C ALA A 123 -20.78 0.07 -13.80
N ARG A 124 -20.21 -0.53 -14.84
CA ARG A 124 -20.80 -0.62 -16.18
C ARG A 124 -22.01 -1.54 -16.23
N ILE A 125 -21.97 -2.65 -15.51
CA ILE A 125 -23.10 -3.57 -15.35
C ILE A 125 -24.21 -2.90 -14.52
N TRP A 126 -23.87 -2.24 -13.42
CA TRP A 126 -24.84 -1.47 -12.62
C TRP A 126 -25.54 -0.40 -13.47
N ARG A 127 -24.79 0.43 -14.20
CA ARG A 127 -25.33 1.45 -15.12
C ARG A 127 -26.25 0.87 -16.20
N ARG A 128 -26.01 -0.37 -16.64
CA ARG A 128 -26.85 -1.09 -17.61
C ARG A 128 -28.12 -1.66 -16.98
N ILE A 129 -28.08 -2.08 -15.71
CA ILE A 129 -29.23 -2.64 -14.99
C ILE A 129 -30.14 -1.52 -14.46
N THR A 130 -29.59 -0.41 -13.98
CA THR A 130 -30.37 0.72 -13.45
C THR A 130 -30.87 1.68 -14.53
N GLY A 131 -30.74 1.33 -15.80
CA GLY A 131 -31.35 2.06 -16.90
C GLY A 131 -30.98 3.54 -16.91
N GLY A 132 -29.68 3.84 -16.99
CA GLY A 132 -29.22 5.18 -17.36
C GLY A 132 -29.52 5.50 -18.84
N ASP A 133 -30.76 5.29 -19.28
CA ASP A 133 -31.32 5.90 -20.47
C ASP A 133 -31.62 7.34 -20.06
N GLN A 134 -30.80 8.27 -20.54
CA GLN A 134 -31.09 9.68 -20.43
C GLN A 134 -32.42 9.90 -21.15
N ALA A 135 -33.52 9.94 -20.39
CA ALA A 135 -34.80 10.44 -20.89
C ALA A 135 -34.52 11.84 -21.43
N ASP A 136 -34.53 11.95 -22.76
CA ASP A 136 -34.49 13.21 -23.48
C ASP A 136 -35.80 13.96 -23.17
N PRO A 137 -35.79 15.06 -22.41
CA PRO A 137 -37.01 15.75 -22.04
C PRO A 137 -37.54 16.66 -23.16
N ALA A 138 -36.98 16.63 -24.38
CA ALA A 138 -37.30 17.61 -25.42
C ALA A 138 -38.33 17.13 -26.46
N LYS A 139 -39.08 16.04 -26.23
CA LYS A 139 -40.16 15.61 -27.13
C LYS A 139 -41.51 15.40 -26.44
N VAL A 140 -41.97 16.39 -25.68
CA VAL A 140 -43.40 16.53 -25.39
C VAL A 140 -43.76 18.02 -25.43
N THR A 141 -43.97 18.54 -26.63
CA THR A 141 -44.82 19.71 -26.82
C THR A 141 -45.65 19.47 -28.06
N GLU A 142 -46.92 19.15 -27.79
CA GLU A 142 -48.03 19.22 -28.72
C GLU A 142 -48.36 20.69 -29.03
#